data_AF-A0A960VLK5-F1
#
_entry.id   AF-A0A960VLK5-F1
#
_cell.length_a   1.000
_cell.length_b   1.000
_cell.length_c   1.000
_cell.angle_alpha   90.00
_cell.angle_beta   90.00
_cell.angle_gamma   90.00
#
_symmetry.space_group_name_H-M   'P 1'
#
loop_
_entity.id
_entity.type
_entity.pdbx_description
1 polymer ?
#
loop_
_entity_poly.entity_id
_entity_poly.type
_entity_poly.pdbx_seq_one_letter_code
_entity_poly.pdbx_strand_id
1 'polypeptide(L)'
;KMQANMGGAYRVLQGQYFFDELYAATIYRFTLWWAWLMAAFDRVIIDGIVNGTGYLTRIVSSVSGTFDKYVVDGAVNGVATVLQGAGEGFRRIQTGRVQTYLAYTVASVLVLILIYRVL
;
A
#
# COMPACT_ATOMS: atom_id res chain seq x y z
N LYS A 1 11.93 46.07 -70.17
CA LYS A 1 11.99 44.72 -70.78
C LYS A 1 12.85 43.70 -69.99
N MET A 2 13.56 44.08 -68.92
CA MET A 2 14.35 43.12 -68.11
C MET A 2 13.57 42.41 -66.98
N GLN A 3 12.40 42.91 -66.60
CA GLN A 3 11.62 42.37 -65.48
C GLN A 3 10.86 41.08 -65.83
N ALA A 4 10.62 40.82 -67.12
CA ALA A 4 9.83 39.67 -67.60
C ALA A 4 10.60 38.33 -67.59
N ASN A 5 11.94 38.37 -67.58
CA ASN A 5 12.79 37.17 -67.62
C ASN A 5 13.35 36.73 -66.24
N MET A 6 13.01 37.44 -65.16
CA MET A 6 13.52 37.15 -63.80
C MET A 6 12.43 36.66 -62.82
N GLY A 7 11.24 36.31 -63.30
CA GLY A 7 10.13 35.88 -62.44
C GLY A 7 10.44 34.68 -61.53
N GLY A 8 11.27 33.75 -61.99
CA GLY A 8 11.77 32.64 -61.18
C GLY A 8 12.71 33.09 -60.06
N ALA A 9 13.67 33.95 -60.37
CA ALA A 9 14.61 34.49 -59.39
C ALA A 9 13.90 35.38 -58.34
N TYR A 10 12.93 36.18 -58.78
CA TYR A 10 12.08 36.98 -57.89
C TYR A 10 11.27 36.09 -56.94
N ARG A 11 10.70 34.99 -57.43
CA ARG A 11 9.91 34.05 -56.60
C ARG A 11 10.76 33.31 -55.56
N VAL A 12 12.01 32.95 -55.90
CA VAL A 12 12.95 32.32 -54.96
C VAL A 12 13.40 33.31 -53.88
N LEU A 13 13.72 34.55 -54.24
CA LEU A 13 14.09 35.59 -53.28
C LEU A 13 12.90 35.99 -52.40
N GLN A 14 11.70 36.09 -52.96
CA GLN A 14 10.47 36.39 -52.22
C GLN A 14 10.08 35.27 -51.26
N GLY A 15 10.31 34.01 -51.63
CA GLY A 15 10.12 32.85 -50.75
C GLY A 15 11.29 32.59 -49.79
N GLN A 16 12.20 33.55 -49.59
CA GLN A 16 13.37 33.42 -48.72
C GLN A 16 14.18 32.13 -48.97
N TYR A 17 14.33 31.76 -50.25
CA TYR A 17 14.99 30.53 -50.71
C TYR A 17 14.32 29.22 -50.25
N PHE A 18 13.06 29.26 -49.79
CA PHE A 18 12.30 28.09 -49.32
C PHE A 18 12.95 27.35 -48.14
N PHE A 19 13.86 28.00 -47.40
CA PHE A 19 14.51 27.39 -46.24
C PHE A 19 13.50 27.06 -45.14
N ASP A 20 12.49 27.90 -44.96
CA ASP A 20 11.45 27.69 -43.95
C ASP A 20 10.59 26.46 -44.29
N GLU A 21 10.17 26.28 -45.54
CA GLU A 21 9.45 25.07 -45.97
C GLU A 21 10.31 23.82 -45.86
N LEU A 22 11.59 23.89 -46.22
CA LEU A 22 12.50 22.76 -46.16
C LEU A 22 12.79 22.35 -44.71
N TYR A 23 12.97 23.34 -43.82
CA TYR A 23 13.13 23.12 -42.38
C TYR A 23 11.84 22.58 -41.74
N ALA A 24 10.68 23.14 -42.11
CA ALA A 24 9.38 22.68 -41.64
C ALA A 24 9.08 21.24 -42.09
N ALA A 25 9.41 20.91 -43.34
CA ALA A 25 9.16 19.60 -43.92
C ALA A 25 10.07 18.51 -43.33
N THR A 26 11.30 18.86 -42.97
CA THR A 26 12.30 17.91 -42.49
C THR A 26 12.41 17.93 -40.98
N ILE A 27 13.13 18.91 -40.42
CA ILE A 27 13.50 18.95 -39.00
C ILE A 27 12.27 19.10 -38.10
N TYR A 28 11.36 20.02 -38.41
CA TYR A 28 10.19 20.25 -37.57
C TYR A 28 9.25 19.04 -37.54
N ARG A 29 8.85 18.52 -38.71
CA ARG A 29 7.98 17.32 -38.79
C ARG A 29 8.62 16.09 -38.18
N PHE A 30 9.92 15.88 -38.37
CA PHE A 30 10.65 14.78 -37.75
C PHE A 30 10.59 14.88 -36.22
N THR A 31 10.84 16.08 -35.67
CA THR A 31 10.86 16.30 -34.22
C THR A 31 9.48 16.08 -33.60
N LEU A 32 8.41 16.52 -34.27
CA LEU A 32 7.03 16.27 -33.81
C LEU A 32 6.67 14.78 -33.85
N TRP A 33 7.05 14.08 -34.92
CA TRP A 33 6.85 12.63 -35.01
C TRP A 33 7.60 11.88 -33.90
N TRP A 34 8.83 12.29 -33.62
CA TRP A 34 9.63 11.72 -32.55
C TRP A 34 9.03 11.99 -31.16
N ALA A 35 8.56 13.21 -30.92
CA ALA A 35 7.88 13.57 -29.67
C ALA A 35 6.60 12.73 -29.48
N TRP A 36 5.83 12.51 -30.55
CA TRP A 36 4.64 11.66 -30.52
C TRP A 36 5.00 10.20 -30.21
N LEU A 37 6.07 9.67 -30.81
CA LEU A 37 6.56 8.32 -30.53
C LEU A 37 6.94 8.15 -29.05
N MET A 38 7.67 9.10 -28.48
CA MET A 38 8.06 9.08 -27.07
C MET A 38 6.83 9.16 -26.15
N ALA A 39 5.86 10.00 -26.48
CA ALA A 39 4.62 10.09 -25.73
C ALA A 39 3.78 8.81 -25.81
N ALA A 40 3.77 8.13 -26.96
CA ALA A 40 3.11 6.83 -27.10
C ALA A 40 3.82 5.74 -26.28
N PHE A 41 5.14 5.74 -26.26
CA PHE A 41 5.94 4.82 -25.44
C PHE A 41 5.64 5.00 -23.95
N ASP A 42 5.65 6.24 -23.46
CA ASP A 42 5.34 6.57 -22.06
C ASP A 42 3.93 6.07 -21.66
N ARG A 43 2.91 6.42 -22.46
CA ARG A 43 1.52 6.05 -22.20
C ARG A 43 1.21 4.55 -22.24
N VAL A 44 1.99 3.77 -22.99
CA VAL A 44 1.72 2.33 -23.14
C VAL A 44 2.59 1.53 -22.19
N ILE A 45 3.89 1.83 -22.17
CA ILE A 45 4.88 1.02 -21.45
C ILE A 45 5.06 1.54 -20.04
N ILE A 46 5.35 2.83 -19.87
CA ILE A 46 5.63 3.40 -18.55
C ILE A 46 4.36 3.38 -17.70
N ASP A 47 3.26 3.93 -18.22
CA ASP A 47 1.96 3.90 -17.54
C ASP A 47 1.49 2.46 -17.30
N GLY A 48 1.73 1.54 -18.24
CA GLY A 48 1.39 0.13 -18.07
C GLY A 48 2.12 -0.51 -16.88
N ILE A 49 3.43 -0.27 -16.76
CA ILE A 49 4.25 -0.76 -15.66
C ILE A 49 3.81 -0.13 -14.34
N VAL A 50 3.67 1.20 -14.30
CA VAL A 50 3.28 1.91 -13.07
C VAL A 50 1.92 1.44 -12.57
N ASN A 51 0.92 1.38 -13.45
CA ASN A 51 -0.41 0.89 -13.07
C ASN A 51 -0.35 -0.58 -12.65
N GLY A 52 0.40 -1.42 -13.37
CA GLY A 52 0.59 -2.82 -13.02
C GLY A 52 1.18 -3.02 -11.62
N THR A 53 2.24 -2.28 -11.28
CA THR A 53 2.82 -2.33 -9.92
C THR A 53 1.84 -1.85 -8.86
N GLY A 54 1.02 -0.83 -9.16
CA GLY A 54 -0.05 -0.36 -8.27
C GLY A 54 -1.11 -1.43 -8.01
N TYR A 55 -1.56 -2.13 -9.05
CA TYR A 55 -2.51 -3.24 -8.93
C TYR A 55 -1.94 -4.38 -8.10
N LEU A 56 -0.69 -4.79 -8.36
CA LEU A 56 -0.02 -5.85 -7.59
C LEU A 56 0.10 -5.48 -6.11
N THR A 57 0.53 -4.25 -5.82
CA THR A 57 0.65 -3.77 -4.44
C THR A 57 -0.69 -3.80 -3.72
N ARG A 58 -1.78 -3.39 -4.39
CA ARG A 58 -3.13 -3.42 -3.81
C ARG A 58 -3.58 -4.84 -3.49
N ILE A 59 -3.30 -5.81 -4.38
CA ILE A 59 -3.62 -7.22 -4.16
C ILE A 59 -2.86 -7.76 -2.95
N VAL A 60 -1.53 -7.54 -2.92
CA VAL A 60 -0.67 -7.99 -1.81
C VAL A 60 -1.12 -7.38 -0.48
N SER A 61 -1.39 -6.08 -0.47
CA SER A 61 -1.93 -5.37 0.70
C SER A 61 -3.26 -5.95 1.17
N SER A 62 -4.17 -6.26 0.25
CA SER A 62 -5.48 -6.84 0.57
C SER A 62 -5.37 -8.24 1.16
N VAL A 63 -4.47 -9.07 0.61
CA VAL A 63 -4.20 -10.42 1.14
C VAL A 63 -3.58 -10.34 2.53
N SER A 64 -2.55 -9.50 2.70
CA SER A 64 -1.88 -9.30 3.99
C SER A 64 -2.86 -8.77 5.04
N GLY A 65 -3.70 -7.79 4.70
CA GLY A 65 -4.70 -7.24 5.63
C GLY A 65 -5.78 -8.25 6.00
N THR A 66 -6.17 -9.13 5.07
CA THR A 66 -7.12 -10.21 5.34
C THR A 66 -6.50 -11.24 6.29
N PHE A 67 -5.24 -11.62 6.06
CA PHE A 67 -4.51 -12.53 6.94
C PHE A 67 -4.38 -11.96 8.35
N ASP A 68 -3.97 -10.69 8.48
CA ASP A 68 -3.85 -10.01 9.77
C ASP A 68 -5.18 -10.03 10.54
N LYS A 69 -6.27 -9.61 9.88
CA LYS A 69 -7.61 -9.54 10.49
C LYS A 69 -8.17 -10.88 10.96
N TYR A 70 -7.95 -11.97 10.20
CA TYR A 70 -8.56 -13.26 10.53
C TYR A 70 -7.63 -14.15 11.36
N VAL A 71 -6.34 -14.14 11.07
CA VAL A 71 -5.38 -15.03 11.70
C VAL A 71 -4.75 -14.37 12.91
N VAL A 72 -4.15 -13.19 12.74
CA VAL A 72 -3.41 -12.51 13.81
C VAL A 72 -4.37 -11.97 14.86
N ASP A 73 -5.30 -11.10 14.45
CA ASP A 73 -6.33 -10.55 15.35
C ASP A 73 -7.20 -11.66 15.95
N GLY A 74 -7.55 -12.68 15.16
CA GLY A 74 -8.31 -13.84 15.64
C GLY A 74 -7.58 -14.57 16.77
N ALA A 75 -6.29 -14.85 16.59
CA ALA A 75 -5.47 -15.49 17.62
C ALA A 75 -5.33 -14.61 18.88
N VAL A 76 -5.02 -13.33 18.70
CA VAL A 76 -4.83 -12.38 19.81
C VAL A 76 -6.12 -12.21 20.61
N ASN A 77 -7.26 -12.00 19.93
CA ASN A 77 -8.56 -11.88 20.59
C ASN A 77 -9.00 -13.19 21.25
N GLY A 78 -8.64 -14.34 20.67
CA GLY A 78 -8.86 -15.65 21.30
C GLY A 78 -8.12 -15.77 22.63
N VAL A 79 -6.83 -15.43 22.66
CA VAL A 79 -6.02 -15.41 23.89
C VAL A 79 -6.63 -14.44 24.91
N ALA A 80 -6.98 -13.22 24.48
CA ALA A 80 -7.62 -12.24 25.36
C ALA A 80 -8.92 -12.78 25.98
N THR A 81 -9.75 -13.46 25.19
CA THR A 81 -11.01 -14.06 25.65
C THR A 81 -10.77 -15.13 26.71
N VAL A 82 -9.79 -16.01 26.49
CA VAL A 82 -9.43 -17.06 27.46
C VAL A 82 -8.93 -16.44 28.76
N LEU A 83 -8.04 -15.45 28.69
CA LEU A 83 -7.51 -14.76 29.87
C LEU A 83 -8.59 -14.00 30.64
N GLN A 84 -9.50 -13.32 29.93
CA GLN A 84 -10.64 -12.63 30.56
C GLN A 84 -11.56 -13.63 31.26
N GLY A 85 -11.93 -14.74 30.60
CA GLY A 85 -12.76 -15.78 31.21
C GLY A 85 -12.10 -16.40 32.45
N ALA A 86 -10.79 -16.66 32.40
CA ALA A 86 -10.02 -17.11 33.57
C ALA A 86 -10.07 -16.08 34.70
N GLY A 87 -9.83 -14.80 34.39
CA GLY A 87 -9.89 -13.70 35.36
C GLY A 87 -11.28 -13.54 35.99
N GLU A 88 -12.35 -13.67 35.22
CA GLU A 88 -13.72 -13.68 35.73
C GLU A 88 -13.99 -14.86 36.66
N GLY A 89 -13.47 -16.04 36.33
CA GLY A 89 -13.51 -17.21 37.20
C GLY A 89 -12.81 -16.97 38.54
N PHE A 90 -11.57 -16.49 38.51
CA PHE A 90 -10.81 -16.14 39.71
C PHE A 90 -11.47 -15.02 40.53
N ARG A 91 -12.09 -14.04 39.87
CA ARG A 91 -12.81 -12.96 40.54
C ARG A 91 -13.95 -13.49 41.41
N ARG A 92 -14.62 -14.58 41.03
CA ARG A 92 -15.69 -15.19 41.84
C ARG A 92 -15.18 -15.79 43.15
N ILE A 93 -13.90 -16.18 43.23
CA ILE A 93 -13.29 -16.68 44.47
C ILE A 93 -13.12 -15.54 45.48
N GLN A 94 -12.93 -14.31 45.00
CA GLN A 94 -12.83 -13.12 45.85
C GLN A 94 -14.22 -12.57 46.17
N THR A 95 -14.80 -13.01 47.29
CA THR A 95 -16.17 -12.64 47.72
C THR A 95 -16.28 -11.25 48.36
N GLY A 96 -15.15 -10.59 48.66
CA GLY A 96 -15.10 -9.27 49.30
C GLY A 96 -15.54 -9.26 50.78
N ARG A 97 -15.85 -10.42 51.37
CA ARG A 97 -16.28 -10.55 52.77
C ARG A 97 -15.12 -11.02 53.65
N VAL A 98 -14.71 -10.21 54.63
CA VAL A 98 -13.60 -10.51 55.57
C VAL A 98 -13.78 -11.88 56.25
N GLN A 99 -15.01 -12.26 56.59
CA GLN A 99 -15.35 -13.54 57.21
C GLN A 99 -14.97 -14.74 56.34
N THR A 100 -15.11 -14.64 55.01
CA THR A 100 -14.75 -15.70 54.07
C THR A 100 -13.23 -15.90 54.03
N TYR A 101 -12.44 -14.82 54.07
CA TYR A 101 -10.98 -14.91 54.13
C TYR A 101 -10.50 -15.55 55.43
N LEU A 102 -11.09 -15.19 56.58
CA LEU A 102 -10.77 -15.81 57.87
C LEU A 102 -11.04 -17.32 57.86
N ALA A 103 -12.17 -17.74 57.29
CA ALA A 103 -12.51 -19.15 57.15
C ALA A 103 -11.49 -19.92 56.28
N TYR A 104 -11.08 -19.35 55.14
CA TYR A 104 -10.06 -19.96 54.28
C TYR A 104 -8.70 -20.06 54.96
N THR A 105 -8.27 -19.04 55.71
CA THR A 105 -7.00 -19.06 56.45
C THR A 105 -6.97 -20.14 57.53
N VAL A 106 -8.05 -20.28 58.31
CA VAL A 106 -8.12 -21.34 59.33
C VAL A 106 -8.13 -22.72 58.69
N ALA A 107 -8.91 -22.90 57.62
CA ALA A 107 -8.96 -24.17 56.89
C ALA A 107 -7.59 -24.55 56.28
N SER A 108 -6.87 -23.60 55.68
CA SER A 108 -5.56 -23.86 55.08
C SER A 108 -4.50 -24.23 56.11
N VAL A 109 -4.49 -23.57 57.27
CA VAL A 109 -3.60 -23.93 58.39
C VAL A 109 -3.90 -25.33 58.91
N LEU A 110 -5.16 -25.70 59.08
CA LEU A 110 -5.55 -27.05 59.52
C LEU A 110 -5.11 -28.12 58.51
N VAL A 111 -5.30 -27.87 57.20
CA VAL A 111 -4.84 -28.77 56.13
C VAL A 111 -3.33 -28.94 56.17
N LEU A 112 -2.57 -27.85 56.32
CA LEU A 112 -1.10 -27.90 56.43
C LEU A 112 -0.64 -28.73 57.63
N ILE A 113 -1.29 -28.56 58.79
CA ILE A 113 -0.99 -29.35 60.00
C ILE A 113 -1.27 -30.83 59.77
N LEU A 114 -2.38 -31.17 59.12
CA LEU A 114 -2.72 -32.57 58.81
C LEU A 114 -1.73 -33.19 57.82
N ILE A 115 -1.31 -32.46 56.78
CA ILE A 115 -0.28 -32.92 55.84
C ILE A 115 1.03 -33.17 56.57
N TYR A 116 1.47 -32.22 57.40
CA TYR A 116 2.71 -32.36 58.18
C TYR A 116 2.66 -33.51 59.18
N ARG A 117 1.48 -33.83 59.72
CA ARG A 117 1.29 -34.95 60.66
C ARG A 117 1.27 -36.31 59.96
N VAL A 118 0.87 -36.36 58.69
CA VAL A 118 0.76 -37.59 57.89
C VAL A 118 2.08 -37.93 57.17
N LEU A 119 2.86 -36.91 56.79
CA LEU A 119 4.20 -37.03 56.22
C LEU A 119 5.23 -37.44 57.29
#